data_AF-A0AAE1YZX5-F1
#
_entry.id   AF-A0AAE1YZX5-F1
#
_cell.length_a   1.000
_cell.length_b   1.000
_cell.length_c   1.000
_cell.angle_alpha   90.00
_cell.angle_beta   90.00
_cell.angle_gamma   90.00
#
_symmetry.space_group_name_H-M   'P 1'
#
loop_
_entity.id
_entity.type
_entity.pdbx_description
1 polymer ?
#
loop_
_entity_poly.entity_id
_entity_poly.type
_entity_poly.pdbx_seq_one_letter_code
_entity_poly.pdbx_strand_id
1 'polypeptide(L)'
;MGVLNRAAAYGYSRVENEDPDETKHRLAQFLIYKAMQRADGCRRRPSWLRVKMFKLKIKIGKRLKKLRKGISSTLCSAKADLCKQITCVLKSCKYLLHGNKQPQHPIIRTLPPLL
;
A
#
# COMPACT_ATOMS: atom_id res chain seq x y z
N MET A 1 29.97 -31.42 -53.42
CA MET A 1 28.64 -31.18 -54.02
C MET A 1 27.65 -30.91 -52.90
N GLY A 2 27.37 -29.64 -52.63
CA GLY A 2 26.33 -29.25 -51.69
C GLY A 2 24.97 -29.30 -52.36
N VAL A 3 23.94 -29.72 -51.62
CA VAL A 3 22.56 -29.29 -51.85
C VAL A 3 21.91 -29.10 -50.48
N LEU A 4 21.50 -27.85 -50.26
CA LEU A 4 20.67 -27.39 -49.15
C LEU A 4 19.39 -28.21 -49.05
N ASN A 5 19.03 -28.64 -47.83
CA ASN A 5 17.62 -28.75 -47.44
C ASN A 5 17.46 -28.38 -45.97
N ARG A 6 17.68 -27.08 -45.73
CA ARG A 6 17.26 -26.37 -44.53
C ARG A 6 15.79 -25.97 -44.73
N ALA A 7 14.89 -26.95 -44.72
CA ALA A 7 13.46 -26.74 -44.95
C ALA A 7 12.60 -27.72 -44.14
N ALA A 8 12.64 -27.58 -42.81
CA ALA A 8 11.50 -27.77 -41.90
C ALA A 8 12.01 -27.67 -40.46
N ALA A 9 11.97 -26.46 -39.92
CA ALA A 9 12.13 -26.24 -38.49
C ALA A 9 11.03 -27.01 -37.73
N TYR A 10 11.43 -27.99 -36.92
CA TYR A 10 10.63 -28.64 -35.88
C TYR A 10 9.21 -29.09 -36.28
N GLY A 11 9.09 -29.87 -37.35
CA GLY A 11 7.94 -30.76 -37.55
C GLY A 11 8.34 -32.16 -37.15
N TYR A 12 7.67 -32.77 -36.17
CA TYR A 12 7.90 -34.15 -35.75
C TYR A 12 8.08 -35.06 -36.98
N SER A 13 9.22 -35.75 -37.07
CA SER A 13 9.47 -36.78 -38.07
C SER A 13 8.35 -37.82 -37.95
N ARG A 14 7.43 -37.87 -38.91
CA ARG A 14 6.39 -38.90 -38.94
C ARG A 14 7.10 -40.19 -39.32
N VAL A 15 7.22 -41.10 -38.37
CA VAL A 15 7.72 -42.45 -38.63
C VAL A 15 6.60 -43.15 -39.41
N GLU A 16 6.83 -43.36 -40.70
CA GLU A 16 5.82 -43.80 -41.67
C GLU A 16 5.35 -45.26 -41.41
N ASN A 17 6.06 -46.01 -40.57
CA ASN A 17 5.83 -47.43 -40.27
C ASN A 17 5.70 -47.72 -38.76
N GLU A 18 5.02 -46.86 -37.98
CA GLU A 18 4.73 -47.21 -36.57
C GLU A 18 3.69 -48.34 -36.50
N ASP A 19 3.95 -49.33 -35.65
CA ASP A 19 2.98 -50.35 -35.28
C ASP A 19 1.74 -49.67 -34.63
N PRO A 20 0.50 -49.95 -35.08
CA PRO A 20 -0.71 -49.36 -34.52
C PRO A 20 -0.83 -49.51 -32.99
N ASP A 21 -0.21 -50.52 -32.38
CA ASP A 21 -0.23 -50.69 -30.92
C ASP A 21 0.76 -49.78 -30.19
N GLU A 22 1.90 -49.45 -30.80
CA GLU A 22 2.87 -48.48 -30.27
C GLU A 22 2.28 -47.07 -30.23
N THR A 23 1.53 -46.68 -31.27
CA THR A 23 0.83 -45.39 -31.32
C THR A 23 -0.23 -45.28 -30.23
N LYS A 24 -1.01 -46.35 -30.00
CA LYS A 24 -2.00 -46.39 -28.91
C LYS A 24 -1.32 -46.28 -27.55
N HIS A 25 -0.21 -46.98 -27.36
CA HIS A 25 0.55 -46.94 -26.11
C HIS A 25 1.08 -45.51 -25.83
N ARG A 26 1.69 -44.88 -26.82
CA ARG A 26 2.19 -43.50 -26.71
C ARG A 26 1.07 -42.48 -26.48
N LEU A 27 -0.08 -42.64 -27.15
CA LEU A 27 -1.26 -41.82 -26.91
C LEU A 27 -1.76 -41.99 -25.47
N ALA A 28 -1.84 -43.22 -24.98
CA ALA A 28 -2.27 -43.50 -23.60
C ALA A 28 -1.32 -42.85 -22.58
N GLN A 29 -0.01 -43.02 -22.74
CA GLN A 29 1.00 -42.37 -21.91
C GLN A 29 0.84 -40.84 -21.91
N PHE A 30 0.67 -40.25 -23.09
CA PHE A 30 0.48 -38.81 -23.24
C PHE A 30 -0.79 -38.32 -22.55
N LEU A 31 -1.89 -39.06 -22.70
CA LEU A 31 -3.17 -38.72 -22.07
C LEU A 31 -3.09 -38.79 -20.54
N ILE A 32 -2.46 -39.84 -19.99
CA ILE A 32 -2.21 -39.99 -18.55
C ILE A 32 -1.39 -38.80 -18.04
N TYR A 33 -0.27 -38.51 -18.69
CA TYR A 33 0.60 -37.40 -18.32
C TYR A 33 -0.15 -36.05 -18.34
N LYS A 34 -0.93 -35.80 -19.41
CA LYS A 34 -1.70 -34.55 -19.57
C LYS A 34 -2.80 -34.43 -18.52
N ALA A 35 -3.45 -35.54 -18.15
CA ALA A 35 -4.46 -35.57 -17.10
C ALA A 35 -3.84 -35.26 -15.73
N MET A 36 -2.70 -35.88 -15.40
CA MET A 36 -1.94 -35.59 -14.18
C MET A 36 -1.51 -34.11 -14.11
N GLN A 37 -0.96 -33.59 -15.21
CA GLN A 37 -0.54 -32.20 -15.29
C GLN A 37 -1.70 -31.22 -15.12
N ARG A 38 -2.90 -31.54 -15.63
CA ARG A 38 -4.11 -30.72 -15.42
C ARG A 38 -4.59 -30.79 -13.97
N ALA A 39 -4.58 -31.98 -13.35
CA ALA A 39 -4.95 -32.14 -11.95
C ALA A 39 -4.03 -31.33 -11.02
N ASP A 40 -2.72 -31.35 -11.28
CA ASP A 40 -1.73 -30.56 -10.54
C ASP A 40 -1.79 -29.06 -10.86
N GLY A 41 -2.03 -28.72 -12.14
CA GLY A 41 -2.13 -27.35 -12.63
C GLY A 41 -3.35 -26.59 -12.11
N CYS A 42 -4.48 -27.28 -11.93
CA CYS A 42 -5.69 -26.72 -11.32
C CYS A 42 -5.46 -26.25 -9.88
N ARG A 43 -4.54 -26.87 -9.13
CA ARG A 43 -4.14 -26.38 -7.79
C ARG A 43 -3.19 -25.19 -7.86
N ARG A 44 -2.32 -25.14 -8.88
CA ARG A 44 -1.24 -24.15 -8.99
C ARG A 44 -1.66 -22.84 -9.66
N ARG A 45 -2.66 -22.83 -10.55
CA ARG A 45 -3.13 -21.59 -11.18
C ARG A 45 -4.13 -20.87 -10.28
N PRO A 46 -3.83 -19.64 -9.81
CA PRO A 46 -4.81 -18.85 -9.09
C PRO A 46 -6.00 -18.60 -10.02
N SER A 47 -7.20 -18.99 -9.58
CA SER A 47 -8.41 -18.74 -10.34
C SER A 47 -8.54 -17.23 -10.64
N TRP A 48 -9.09 -16.89 -11.81
CA TRP A 48 -9.32 -15.50 -12.18
C TRP A 48 -10.13 -14.74 -11.12
N LEU A 49 -11.05 -15.45 -10.46
CA LEU A 49 -11.81 -14.97 -9.30
C LEU A 49 -10.91 -14.65 -8.10
N ARG A 50 -9.94 -15.51 -7.74
CA ARG A 50 -8.96 -15.22 -6.68
C ARG A 50 -8.17 -13.96 -7.01
N VAL A 51 -7.70 -13.80 -8.24
CA VAL A 51 -6.95 -12.59 -8.67
C VAL A 51 -7.81 -11.33 -8.54
N LYS A 52 -9.06 -11.37 -8.99
CA LYS A 52 -10.02 -10.26 -8.83
C LYS A 52 -10.28 -9.94 -7.36
N MET A 53 -10.46 -10.95 -6.53
CA MET A 53 -10.67 -10.79 -5.08
C MET A 53 -9.45 -10.15 -4.40
N PHE A 54 -8.22 -10.56 -4.75
CA PHE A 54 -7.00 -9.92 -4.24
C PHE A 54 -6.92 -8.44 -4.65
N LYS A 55 -7.23 -8.11 -5.91
CA LYS A 55 -7.29 -6.70 -6.37
C LYS A 55 -8.33 -5.90 -5.59
N LEU A 56 -9.49 -6.48 -5.32
CA LEU A 56 -10.54 -5.84 -4.53
C LEU A 56 -10.11 -5.62 -3.07
N LYS A 57 -9.52 -6.63 -2.42
CA LYS A 57 -8.96 -6.52 -1.06
C LYS A 57 -7.93 -5.39 -0.98
N ILE A 58 -7.02 -5.29 -1.96
CA ILE A 58 -6.02 -4.22 -2.01
C ILE A 58 -6.69 -2.84 -2.18
N LYS A 59 -7.71 -2.72 -3.05
CA LYS A 59 -8.47 -1.47 -3.22
C LYS A 59 -9.15 -1.03 -1.91
N ILE A 60 -9.81 -1.96 -1.21
CA ILE A 60 -10.49 -1.69 0.06
C ILE A 60 -9.46 -1.30 1.13
N GLY A 61 -8.37 -2.05 1.27
CA GLY A 61 -7.31 -1.74 2.23
C GLY A 61 -6.66 -0.37 1.99
N LYS A 62 -6.43 0.00 0.72
CA LYS A 62 -5.93 1.34 0.35
C LYS A 62 -6.93 2.46 0.73
N ARG A 63 -8.23 2.26 0.48
CA ARG A 63 -9.27 3.22 0.87
C ARG A 63 -9.38 3.36 2.39
N LEU A 64 -9.37 2.25 3.13
CA LEU A 64 -9.41 2.27 4.59
C LEU A 64 -8.16 2.95 5.19
N LYS A 65 -6.97 2.69 4.63
CA LYS A 65 -5.73 3.35 5.05
C LYS A 65 -5.79 4.87 4.81
N LYS A 66 -6.36 5.32 3.70
CA LYS A 66 -6.59 6.75 3.43
C LYS A 66 -7.59 7.36 4.43
N LEU A 67 -8.70 6.69 4.69
CA LEU A 67 -9.69 7.14 5.66
C LEU A 67 -9.10 7.27 7.07
N ARG A 68 -8.34 6.26 7.53
CA ARG A 68 -7.66 6.30 8.84
C ARG A 68 -6.68 7.47 8.93
N LYS A 69 -5.90 7.74 7.88
CA LYS A 69 -5.01 8.91 7.82
C LYS A 69 -5.80 10.23 7.88
N GLY A 70 -6.88 10.33 7.11
CA GLY A 70 -7.75 11.51 7.08
C GLY A 70 -8.37 11.82 8.44
N ILE A 71 -8.96 10.81 9.09
CA ILE A 71 -9.55 10.95 10.44
C ILE A 71 -8.47 11.34 11.46
N SER A 72 -7.29 10.71 11.41
CA SER A 72 -6.18 11.06 12.31
C SER A 72 -5.70 12.50 12.11
N SER A 73 -5.64 12.99 10.87
CA SER A 73 -5.23 14.37 10.58
C SER A 73 -6.30 15.40 10.95
N THR A 74 -7.58 15.12 10.69
CA THR A 74 -8.67 16.05 11.03
C THR A 74 -8.88 16.13 12.53
N LEU A 75 -8.79 15.01 13.26
CA LEU A 75 -8.88 15.00 14.72
C LEU A 75 -7.71 15.76 15.37
N CYS A 76 -6.50 15.61 14.82
CA CYS A 76 -5.33 16.32 15.33
C CYS A 76 -5.40 17.83 15.06
N SER A 77 -5.83 18.23 13.86
CA SER A 77 -6.01 19.66 13.52
C SER A 77 -7.14 20.30 14.32
N ALA A 78 -8.30 19.65 14.43
CA ALA A 78 -9.43 20.16 15.19
C ALA A 78 -9.07 20.33 16.69
N LYS A 79 -8.30 19.38 17.26
CA LYS A 79 -7.78 19.53 18.62
C LYS A 79 -6.75 20.66 18.74
N ALA A 80 -5.84 20.80 17.78
CA ALA A 80 -4.85 21.87 17.79
C ALA A 80 -5.51 23.25 17.71
N ASP A 81 -6.53 23.42 16.89
CA ASP A 81 -7.21 24.71 16.72
C ASP A 81 -8.11 25.06 17.92
N LEU A 82 -8.77 24.06 18.53
CA LEU A 82 -9.49 24.26 19.79
C LEU A 82 -8.52 24.57 20.94
N CYS A 83 -7.39 23.87 21.04
CA CYS A 83 -6.34 24.16 22.03
C CYS A 83 -5.76 25.57 21.82
N LYS A 84 -5.56 26.02 20.58
CA LYS A 84 -5.14 27.41 20.29
C LYS A 84 -6.18 28.43 20.74
N GLN A 85 -7.45 28.21 20.46
CA GLN A 85 -8.53 29.11 20.92
C GLN A 85 -8.60 29.18 22.44
N ILE A 86 -8.61 28.04 23.13
CA ILE A 86 -8.65 27.98 24.60
C ILE A 86 -7.40 28.65 25.19
N THR A 87 -6.23 28.41 24.61
CA THR A 87 -4.98 29.05 25.07
C THR A 87 -4.98 30.56 24.85
N CYS A 88 -5.56 31.04 23.73
CA CYS A 88 -5.70 32.46 23.45
C CYS A 88 -6.64 33.12 24.46
N VAL A 89 -7.81 32.53 24.72
CA VAL A 89 -8.76 33.01 25.74
C VAL A 89 -8.12 33.02 27.13
N LEU A 90 -7.39 31.97 27.49
CA LEU A 90 -6.70 31.87 28.78
C LEU A 90 -5.58 32.92 28.91
N LYS A 91 -4.84 33.18 27.84
CA LYS A 91 -3.81 34.24 27.80
C LYS A 91 -4.45 35.61 27.97
N SER A 92 -5.50 35.93 27.22
CA SER A 92 -6.23 37.21 27.35
C SER A 92 -6.83 37.40 28.74
N CYS A 93 -7.39 36.33 29.33
CA CYS A 93 -7.90 36.34 30.70
C CYS A 93 -6.79 36.53 31.75
N LYS A 94 -5.60 35.94 31.54
CA LYS A 94 -4.43 36.18 32.40
C LYS A 94 -4.02 37.66 32.42
N TYR A 95 -4.03 38.36 31.29
CA TYR A 95 -3.69 39.78 31.24
C TYR A 95 -4.72 40.66 31.96
N LEU A 96 -6.01 40.32 31.83
CA LEU A 96 -7.08 41.01 32.55
C LEU A 96 -7.00 40.80 34.08
N LEU A 97 -6.57 39.62 34.53
CA LEU A 97 -6.41 39.32 35.96
C LEU A 97 -5.08 39.83 36.55
N HIS A 98 -4.01 39.94 35.75
CA HIS A 98 -2.71 40.50 36.19
C HIS A 98 -2.61 42.03 36.05
N GLY A 99 -3.55 42.69 35.37
CA GLY A 99 -3.54 44.14 35.15
C GLY A 99 -3.64 45.02 36.41
N ASN A 100 -3.85 44.44 37.60
CA ASN A 100 -3.96 45.17 38.86
C ASN A 100 -2.79 44.97 39.83
N LYS A 101 -1.61 44.54 39.35
CA LYS A 101 -0.37 44.59 40.14
C LYS A 101 0.63 45.51 39.46
N GLN A 102 0.43 46.81 39.64
CA GLN A 102 1.48 47.81 39.45
C GLN A 102 2.45 47.67 40.65
N PRO A 103 3.71 47.22 40.47
CA PRO A 103 4.73 47.47 41.48
C PRO A 103 5.11 48.94 41.34
N GLN A 104 4.63 49.76 42.28
CA GLN A 104 5.15 51.11 42.44
C GLN A 104 6.65 50.99 42.75
N HIS A 105 7.47 51.55 41.85
CA HIS A 105 8.88 51.78 42.11
C HIS A 105 9.01 52.77 43.29
N PRO A 106 9.71 52.44 44.38
CA PRO A 106 10.13 53.47 45.32
C PRO A 106 11.30 54.23 44.70
N ILE A 107 11.03 55.49 44.40
CA ILE A 107 11.96 56.52 43.93
C ILE A 107 13.18 56.51 44.85
N ILE A 108 14.34 56.24 44.25
CA ILE A 108 15.64 56.33 44.90
C ILE A 108 15.88 57.79 45.31
N ARG A 109 16.09 57.97 46.61
CA ARG A 109 16.64 59.17 47.27
C ARG A 109 17.76 59.79 46.43
N THR A 110 17.58 61.03 45.99
CA THR A 110 18.69 61.93 45.66
C THR A 110 18.39 63.30 46.27
N LEU A 111 19.36 63.80 47.04
CA LEU A 111 19.31 65.00 47.89
C LEU A 111 19.06 66.31 47.12
N PRO A 112 18.52 67.36 47.78
CA PRO A 112 18.57 68.72 47.25
C PRO A 112 19.96 69.35 47.46
N PRO A 113 20.45 70.22 46.55
CA PRO A 113 21.63 71.03 46.78
C PRO A 113 21.28 72.21 47.68
N LEU A 114 22.06 72.41 48.75
CA LEU A 114 22.03 73.61 49.57
C LEU A 114 22.70 74.75 48.82
N LEU A 115 21.92 75.75 48.39
CA LEU A 115 22.31 77.17 48.25
C LEU A 115 21.04 78.04 48.37
#